data_AF-A0A5C8EMV4-F1
#
_entry.id   AF-A0A5C8EMV4-F1
#
_cell.length_a   1.000
_cell.length_b   1.000
_cell.length_c   1.000
_cell.angle_alpha   90.00
_cell.angle_beta   90.00
_cell.angle_gamma   90.00
#
_symmetry.space_group_name_H-M   'P 1'
#
loop_
_entity.id
_entity.type
_entity.pdbx_description
1 polymer ?
#
loop_
_entity_poly.entity_id
_entity_poly.type
_entity_poly.pdbx_seq_one_letter_code
_entity_poly.pdbx_strand_id
1 'polypeptide(L)'
;MNNKKIILIILSVLVFAFISCKSNEEPTKFKPSQLGGTWQSQVDANTSFVLNADTGTITVNSLAAIQIDGWAANKDTEYSEFKVVVVVPNYLRGQNATLNLTFKSTTECDVSIEGVDVVEPFKKQ
;
A
#
# COMPACT_ATOMS: atom_id res chain seq x y z
N MET A 1 14.51 -28.45 -60.44
CA MET A 1 14.80 -27.13 -59.84
C MET A 1 13.70 -26.82 -58.84
N ASN A 2 13.96 -27.07 -57.57
CA ASN A 2 14.39 -26.08 -56.58
C ASN A 2 13.17 -25.49 -55.86
N ASN A 3 12.98 -25.91 -54.60
CA ASN A 3 13.16 -25.07 -53.40
C ASN A 3 11.81 -24.45 -52.97
N LYS A 4 11.45 -24.35 -51.69
CA LYS A 4 12.13 -24.59 -50.43
C LYS A 4 11.04 -24.65 -49.34
N LYS A 5 11.13 -25.66 -48.49
CA LYS A 5 10.95 -25.63 -47.03
C LYS A 5 9.74 -24.87 -46.44
N ILE A 6 8.77 -25.68 -46.01
CA ILE A 6 7.90 -25.49 -44.85
C ILE A 6 8.71 -24.98 -43.66
N ILE A 7 8.29 -23.86 -43.04
CA ILE A 7 8.44 -23.60 -41.59
C ILE A 7 7.22 -22.81 -41.13
N LEU A 8 6.26 -23.50 -40.50
CA LEU A 8 5.25 -22.90 -39.63
C LEU A 8 5.97 -22.33 -38.40
N ILE A 9 5.96 -21.00 -38.23
CA ILE A 9 6.51 -20.38 -37.02
C ILE A 9 5.48 -20.47 -35.90
N ILE A 10 5.61 -21.56 -35.15
CA ILE A 10 5.70 -21.62 -33.67
C ILE A 10 4.62 -20.82 -32.92
N LEU A 11 3.51 -21.52 -32.66
CA LEU A 11 3.05 -21.86 -31.30
C LEU A 11 3.30 -20.78 -30.22
N SER A 12 2.39 -19.82 -30.12
CA SER A 12 2.20 -18.95 -28.96
C SER A 12 1.69 -19.79 -27.76
N VAL A 13 2.62 -20.34 -27.00
CA VAL A 13 2.44 -20.87 -25.63
C VAL A 13 2.87 -19.74 -24.67
N LEU A 14 2.29 -19.40 -23.52
CA LEU A 14 1.38 -20.05 -22.57
C LEU A 14 0.42 -18.98 -21.98
N VAL A 15 -0.86 -19.36 -21.87
CA VAL A 15 -1.73 -19.31 -20.68
C VAL A 15 -1.49 -18.20 -19.65
N PHE A 16 -2.43 -17.26 -19.55
CA PHE A 16 -2.65 -16.48 -18.33
C PHE A 16 -3.06 -17.43 -17.20
N ALA A 17 -2.11 -17.83 -16.37
CA ALA A 17 -2.37 -18.46 -15.09
C ALA A 17 -1.82 -17.57 -13.97
N PHE A 18 -2.49 -16.44 -13.73
CA PHE A 18 -2.57 -15.90 -12.39
C PHE A 18 -3.91 -16.31 -11.78
N ILE A 19 -4.19 -17.62 -11.76
CA ILE A 19 -4.82 -18.16 -10.56
C ILE A 19 -3.69 -18.08 -9.54
N SER A 20 -3.53 -16.90 -8.91
CA SER A 20 -2.72 -16.86 -7.70
C SER A 20 -3.41 -17.83 -6.77
N CYS A 21 -2.74 -18.96 -6.52
CA CYS A 21 -3.12 -19.88 -5.48
C CYS A 21 -3.48 -19.03 -4.27
N LYS A 22 -4.73 -19.15 -3.82
CA LYS A 22 -5.09 -18.81 -2.46
C LYS A 22 -4.39 -19.87 -1.61
N SER A 23 -3.07 -19.75 -1.46
CA SER A 23 -2.33 -20.56 -0.53
C SER A 23 -2.87 -20.18 0.85
N ASN A 24 -3.17 -21.20 1.66
CA ASN A 24 -3.38 -21.04 3.10
C ASN A 24 -2.03 -20.69 3.77
N GLU A 25 -1.32 -19.71 3.20
CA GLU A 25 -0.14 -19.14 3.82
C GLU A 25 -0.63 -18.31 5.00
N GLU A 26 -0.06 -18.58 6.17
CA GLU A 26 -0.11 -17.63 7.28
C GLU A 26 0.21 -16.24 6.71
N PRO A 27 -0.62 -15.21 7.00
CA PRO A 27 -0.39 -13.89 6.44
C PRO A 27 1.04 -13.46 6.78
N THR A 28 1.79 -13.06 5.74
CA THR A 28 3.17 -12.59 5.89
C THR A 28 3.23 -11.53 6.97
N LYS A 29 3.92 -11.83 8.07
CA LYS A 29 4.09 -10.89 9.17
C LYS A 29 5.14 -9.84 8.81
N PHE A 30 4.95 -8.64 9.33
CA PHE A 30 5.88 -7.53 9.15
C PHE A 30 5.94 -6.67 10.41
N LYS A 31 7.02 -5.90 10.54
CA LYS A 31 7.20 -4.89 11.59
C LYS A 31 6.83 -3.52 11.04
N PRO A 32 6.13 -2.66 11.79
CA PRO A 32 5.80 -1.32 11.33
C PRO A 32 7.05 -0.49 10.97
N SER A 33 8.20 -0.73 11.60
CA SER A 33 9.48 -0.09 11.25
C SER A 33 9.92 -0.35 9.80
N GLN A 34 9.37 -1.37 9.12
CA GLN A 34 9.62 -1.65 7.70
C GLN A 34 8.71 -0.84 6.75
N LEU A 35 7.69 -0.15 7.28
CA LEU A 35 6.72 0.61 6.48
C LEU A 35 7.24 1.97 6.02
N GLY A 36 8.40 2.41 6.48
CA GLY A 36 8.96 3.72 6.17
C GLY A 36 9.17 3.94 4.67
N GLY A 37 8.63 5.02 4.12
CA GLY A 37 8.70 5.35 2.70
C GLY A 37 7.48 6.14 2.20
N THR A 38 7.44 6.36 0.90
CA THR A 38 6.32 7.03 0.21
C THR A 38 5.28 5.99 -0.20
N TRP A 39 4.02 6.27 0.10
CA TRP A 39 2.86 5.46 -0.24
C TRP A 39 1.98 6.22 -1.21
N GLN A 40 1.78 5.64 -2.39
CA GLN A 40 1.08 6.24 -3.51
C GLN A 40 -0.28 5.58 -3.69
N SER A 41 -1.33 6.38 -3.81
CA SER A 41 -2.66 5.85 -4.16
C SER A 41 -2.62 5.14 -5.51
N GLN A 42 -3.36 4.05 -5.60
CA GLN A 42 -3.58 3.30 -6.84
C GLN A 42 -4.81 3.77 -7.63
N VAL A 43 -5.53 4.77 -7.11
CA VAL A 43 -6.73 5.34 -7.72
C VAL A 43 -6.50 6.79 -8.16
N ASP A 44 -5.76 7.58 -7.38
CA ASP A 44 -5.37 8.95 -7.68
C ASP A 44 -3.85 9.13 -7.63
N ALA A 45 -3.24 9.35 -8.79
CA ALA A 45 -1.79 9.55 -8.93
C ALA A 45 -1.26 10.80 -8.19
N ASN A 46 -2.12 11.74 -7.80
CA ASN A 46 -1.70 12.94 -7.07
C ASN A 46 -1.78 12.78 -5.55
N THR A 47 -2.38 11.69 -5.06
CA THR A 47 -2.59 11.47 -3.63
C THR A 47 -1.54 10.52 -3.07
N SER A 48 -0.74 11.02 -2.12
CA SER A 48 0.29 10.23 -1.45
C SER A 48 0.49 10.65 0.01
N PHE A 49 1.09 9.75 0.77
CA PHE A 49 1.62 10.07 2.08
C PHE A 49 3.02 9.48 2.27
N VAL A 50 3.80 10.07 3.17
CA VAL A 50 5.12 9.59 3.57
C VAL A 50 5.04 9.13 5.01
N LEU A 51 5.46 7.89 5.28
CA LEU A 51 5.66 7.38 6.63
C LEU A 51 7.16 7.44 6.95
N ASN A 52 7.53 8.17 8.01
CA ASN A 52 8.86 8.14 8.56
C ASN A 52 8.90 7.11 9.71
N ALA A 53 9.62 6.01 9.50
CA ALA A 53 9.66 4.90 10.46
C ALA A 53 10.53 5.17 11.69
N ASP A 54 11.48 6.10 11.59
CA ASP A 54 12.36 6.45 12.71
C ASP A 54 11.59 7.24 13.76
N THR A 55 10.76 8.19 13.32
CA THR A 55 9.96 9.06 14.19
C THR A 55 8.55 8.55 14.43
N GLY A 56 8.02 7.70 13.55
CA GLY A 56 6.62 7.26 13.60
C GLY A 56 5.66 8.36 13.19
N THR A 57 6.00 9.13 12.17
CA THR A 57 5.17 10.25 11.71
C THR A 57 4.70 10.04 10.28
N ILE A 58 3.47 10.47 9.99
CA ILE A 58 2.90 10.51 8.64
C ILE A 58 2.82 11.95 8.15
N THR A 59 3.21 12.17 6.90
CA THR A 59 3.00 13.44 6.18
C THR A 59 2.11 13.18 4.97
N VAL A 60 0.97 13.83 4.88
CA VAL A 60 0.04 13.72 3.73
C VAL A 60 0.18 14.97 2.88
N ASN A 61 0.42 14.82 1.57
CA ASN A 61 0.51 15.94 0.61
C ASN A 61 1.33 17.16 1.10
N SER A 62 2.47 16.92 1.76
CA SER A 62 3.36 17.96 2.32
C SER A 62 2.77 18.81 3.45
N LEU A 63 1.71 18.35 4.11
CA LEU A 63 1.19 18.95 5.34
C LEU A 63 2.14 18.73 6.53
N ALA A 64 1.81 19.31 7.68
CA ALA A 64 2.55 19.06 8.92
C ALA A 64 2.60 17.55 9.25
N ALA A 65 3.74 17.11 9.79
CA ALA A 65 3.91 15.74 10.23
C ALA A 65 2.97 15.41 11.41
N ILE A 66 2.28 14.27 11.32
CA ILE A 66 1.33 13.79 12.31
C ILE A 66 1.92 12.58 13.00
N GLN A 67 1.97 12.59 14.34
CA GLN A 67 2.49 11.48 15.12
C GLN A 67 1.53 10.30 15.09
N ILE A 68 2.07 9.09 14.90
CA ILE A 68 1.35 7.84 15.12
C ILE A 68 1.39 7.51 16.61
N ASP A 69 0.21 7.40 17.22
CA ASP A 69 0.08 7.04 18.63
C ASP A 69 0.66 5.65 18.91
N GLY A 70 1.41 5.55 20.01
CA GLY A 70 2.01 4.29 20.44
C GLY A 70 3.13 3.76 19.54
N TRP A 71 3.64 4.53 18.57
CA TRP A 71 4.65 4.05 17.62
C TRP A 71 5.84 3.35 18.28
N ALA A 72 6.48 3.99 19.26
CA ALA A 72 7.68 3.46 19.92
C ALA A 72 7.47 2.07 20.55
N ALA A 73 6.27 1.79 21.03
CA ALA A 73 5.94 0.50 21.65
C ALA A 73 5.61 -0.60 20.61
N ASN A 74 5.20 -0.22 19.40
CA ASN A 74 4.68 -1.15 18.41
C ASN A 74 5.62 -1.35 17.21
N LYS A 75 6.56 -0.42 16.95
CA LYS A 75 7.31 -0.37 15.68
C LYS A 75 8.11 -1.63 15.34
N ASP A 76 8.52 -2.40 16.35
CA ASP A 76 9.34 -3.61 16.16
C ASP A 76 8.60 -4.92 16.47
N THR A 77 7.31 -4.84 16.79
CA THR A 77 6.42 -6.00 16.96
C THR A 77 5.93 -6.48 15.60
N GLU A 78 5.79 -7.80 15.45
CA GLU A 78 5.27 -8.40 14.22
C GLU A 78 3.74 -8.39 14.18
N TYR A 79 3.19 -7.93 13.06
CA TYR A 79 1.75 -7.92 12.79
C TYR A 79 1.46 -8.58 11.45
N SER A 80 0.32 -9.25 11.35
CA SER A 80 -0.30 -9.62 10.07
C SER A 80 -1.06 -8.45 9.44
N GLU A 81 -1.45 -7.47 10.26
CA GLU A 81 -2.13 -6.23 9.86
C GLU A 81 -1.81 -5.15 10.90
N PHE A 82 -1.41 -3.96 10.47
CA PHE A 82 -1.11 -2.83 11.35
C PHE A 82 -2.04 -1.67 11.03
N LYS A 83 -2.81 -1.23 12.04
CA LYS A 83 -3.80 -0.17 11.89
C LYS A 83 -3.33 1.10 12.56
N VAL A 84 -3.50 2.21 11.85
CA VAL A 84 -3.14 3.55 12.31
C VAL A 84 -4.33 4.46 12.06
N VAL A 85 -4.67 5.26 13.06
CA VAL A 85 -5.65 6.34 12.93
C VAL A 85 -4.90 7.65 13.06
N VAL A 86 -5.07 8.56 12.11
CA VAL A 86 -4.48 9.90 12.15
C VAL A 86 -5.52 10.95 11.83
N VAL A 87 -5.46 12.09 12.52
CA VAL A 87 -6.28 13.26 12.20
C VAL A 87 -5.42 14.22 11.39
N VAL A 88 -5.78 14.41 10.11
CA VAL A 88 -5.12 15.35 9.20
C VAL A 88 -5.83 16.70 9.27
N PRO A 89 -5.18 17.75 9.78
CA PRO A 89 -5.80 19.07 9.85
C PRO A 89 -5.91 19.72 8.47
N ASN A 90 -6.96 20.51 8.25
CA ASN A 90 -7.16 21.31 7.03
C ASN A 90 -7.10 20.51 5.70
N TYR A 91 -7.61 19.29 5.67
CA TYR A 91 -7.54 18.41 4.51
C TYR A 91 -8.72 18.59 3.54
N LEU A 92 -9.92 18.17 3.93
CA LEU A 92 -11.10 18.22 3.07
C LEU A 92 -11.72 19.63 3.09
N ARG A 93 -11.32 20.47 2.13
CA ARG A 93 -11.82 21.86 2.02
C ARG A 93 -11.57 22.67 3.30
N GLY A 94 -10.40 22.48 3.92
CA GLY A 94 -10.03 23.16 5.16
C GLY A 94 -10.63 22.55 6.43
N GLN A 95 -11.30 21.40 6.35
CA GLN A 95 -11.74 20.65 7.53
C GLN A 95 -10.74 19.56 7.91
N ASN A 96 -10.68 19.24 9.19
CA ASN A 96 -9.92 18.10 9.68
C ASN A 96 -10.56 16.80 9.16
N ALA A 97 -9.74 15.82 8.80
CA ALA A 97 -10.19 14.51 8.36
C ALA A 97 -9.50 13.42 9.18
N THR A 98 -10.27 12.44 9.66
CA THR A 98 -9.71 11.23 10.26
C THR A 98 -9.43 10.21 9.17
N LEU A 99 -8.16 9.84 9.00
CA LEU A 99 -7.73 8.77 8.11
C LEU A 99 -7.49 7.50 8.91
N ASN A 100 -8.02 6.39 8.43
CA ASN A 100 -7.73 5.06 8.92
C ASN A 100 -6.82 4.37 7.90
N LEU A 101 -5.57 4.13 8.27
CA LEU A 101 -4.60 3.41 7.47
C LEU A 101 -4.52 1.97 7.96
N THR A 102 -4.69 1.02 7.05
CA THR A 102 -4.60 -0.42 7.31
C THR A 102 -3.50 -1.02 6.45
N PHE A 103 -2.32 -1.16 7.04
CA PHE A 103 -1.19 -1.83 6.38
C PHE A 103 -1.42 -3.34 6.43
N LYS A 104 -1.46 -3.96 5.26
CA LYS A 104 -1.63 -5.42 5.10
C LYS A 104 -0.31 -6.13 4.85
N SER A 105 0.70 -5.39 4.43
CA SER A 105 2.06 -5.87 4.20
C SER A 105 3.05 -4.70 4.21
N THR A 106 4.33 -4.96 3.93
CA THR A 106 5.35 -3.91 3.74
C THR A 106 5.14 -3.07 2.48
N THR A 107 4.22 -3.45 1.60
CA THR A 107 4.00 -2.82 0.28
C THR A 107 2.55 -2.46 -0.01
N GLU A 108 1.59 -2.90 0.82
CA GLU A 108 0.16 -2.69 0.60
C GLU A 108 -0.52 -2.06 1.83
N CYS A 109 -1.29 -0.99 1.58
CA CYS A 109 -2.05 -0.27 2.58
C CYS A 109 -3.41 0.11 2.01
N ASP A 110 -4.47 -0.04 2.80
CA ASP A 110 -5.77 0.56 2.51
C ASP A 110 -5.92 1.84 3.35
N VAL A 111 -6.47 2.89 2.77
CA VAL A 111 -6.78 4.13 3.47
C VAL A 111 -8.28 4.40 3.33
N SER A 112 -8.94 4.70 4.44
CA SER A 112 -10.32 5.20 4.43
C SER A 112 -10.44 6.50 5.22
N ILE A 113 -11.45 7.29 4.88
CA ILE A 113 -11.75 8.53 5.58
C ILE A 113 -13.01 8.29 6.43
N GLU A 114 -12.97 8.66 7.70
CA GLU A 114 -14.14 8.57 8.57
C GLU A 114 -15.33 9.33 7.98
N GLY A 115 -16.50 8.69 7.91
CA GLY A 115 -17.71 9.25 7.33
C GLY A 115 -17.78 9.17 5.80
N VAL A 116 -16.79 8.58 5.12
CA VAL A 116 -16.79 8.33 3.67
C VAL A 116 -16.77 6.82 3.43
N ASP A 117 -17.76 6.30 2.72
CA ASP A 117 -17.86 4.87 2.39
C ASP A 117 -17.00 4.52 1.15
N VAL A 118 -15.71 4.84 1.24
CA VAL A 118 -14.70 4.56 0.21
C VAL A 118 -13.42 4.10 0.89
N VAL A 119 -12.87 3.00 0.39
CA VAL A 119 -11.53 2.51 0.75
C VAL A 119 -10.64 2.65 -0.47
N GLU A 120 -9.54 3.35 -0.30
CA GLU A 120 -8.58 3.63 -1.35
C GLU A 120 -7.30 2.81 -1.13
N PRO A 121 -6.88 1.97 -2.08
CA PRO A 121 -5.64 1.20 -1.97
C PRO A 121 -4.41 2.05 -2.29
N PHE A 122 -3.35 1.86 -1.52
CA PHE A 122 -2.04 2.50 -1.65
C PHE A 122 -0.94 1.44 -1.75
N LYS A 123 0.10 1.75 -2.53
CA LYS A 123 1.33 0.95 -2.61
C LYS A 123 2.55 1.77 -2.26
N LYS A 124 3.48 1.14 -1.54
CA LYS A 124 4.80 1.70 -1.28
C LYS A 124 5.58 1.83 -2.59
N GLN A 125 6.18 3.00 -2.83
CA GLN A 125 7.05 3.28 -3.98
C GLN A 125 8.48 2.78 -3.75
#